data_AF-A0A8T2XS32-F1
#
_entry.id   AF-A0A8T2XS32-F1
#
_cell.length_a   1.000
_cell.length_b   1.000
_cell.length_c   1.000
_cell.angle_alpha   90.00
_cell.angle_beta   90.00
_cell.angle_gamma   90.00
#
_symmetry.space_group_name_H-M   'P 1'
#
loop_
_entity.id
_entity.type
_entity.pdbx_description
1 polymer ?
#
loop_
_entity_poly.entity_id
_entity_poly.type
_entity_poly.pdbx_seq_one_letter_code
_entity_poly.pdbx_strand_id
1 'polypeptide(L)'
;MSKATNEVLERWNFSIETDAEVVEKGLSREKSDKEIMREIQAIMRQIASSITYLPCLDEACVFDVLAYTDKDVTVPFTWIESDPKLIANPQMVKLHSFDTKIHKVDTLVSYKNDEWDEQ
;
A
#
# COMPACT_ATOMS: atom_id res chain seq x y z
N MET A 1 0.91 -0.63 13.55
CA MET A 1 2.02 -0.48 14.53
C MET A 1 1.47 -0.77 15.91
N SER A 2 2.19 -1.54 16.72
CA SER A 2 1.85 -1.77 18.13
C SER A 2 1.75 -0.44 18.87
N LYS A 3 0.67 -0.22 19.62
CA LYS A 3 0.55 0.96 20.49
C LYS A 3 1.50 0.88 21.69
N ALA A 4 1.86 -0.32 22.12
CA ALA A 4 2.69 -0.53 23.31
C ALA A 4 4.18 -0.42 23.00
N THR A 5 4.63 -1.03 21.89
CA THR A 5 6.05 -1.15 21.57
C THR A 5 6.51 -0.23 20.44
N ASN A 6 5.56 0.40 19.71
CA ASN A 6 5.81 1.08 18.43
C ASN A 6 6.39 0.17 17.33
N GLU A 7 6.28 -1.15 17.47
CA GLU A 7 6.73 -2.10 16.47
C GLU A 7 5.81 -2.10 15.24
N VAL A 8 6.39 -2.21 14.05
CA VAL A 8 5.64 -2.28 12.79
C VAL A 8 5.27 -3.74 12.52
N LEU A 9 3.98 -4.06 12.66
CA LEU A 9 3.45 -5.42 12.49
C LEU A 9 2.98 -5.69 11.06
N GLU A 10 2.37 -4.69 10.43
CA GLU A 10 1.86 -4.75 9.08
C GLU A 10 2.17 -3.46 8.32
N ARG A 11 2.41 -3.60 7.02
CA ARG A 11 2.67 -2.49 6.10
C ARG A 11 1.98 -2.76 4.77
N TRP A 12 1.03 -1.90 4.46
CA TRP A 12 0.29 -1.90 3.20
C TRP A 12 0.92 -0.89 2.23
N ASN A 13 1.51 -1.40 1.15
CA ASN A 13 2.13 -0.59 0.11
C ASN A 13 1.24 -0.53 -1.12
N PHE A 14 0.93 0.69 -1.55
CA PHE A 14 0.22 0.98 -2.79
C PHE A 14 1.19 1.72 -3.71
N SER A 15 1.82 0.98 -4.63
CA SER A 15 2.77 1.54 -5.59
C SER A 15 1.99 2.15 -6.76
N ILE A 16 2.16 3.46 -6.98
CA ILE A 16 1.47 4.20 -8.03
C ILE A 16 2.46 4.51 -9.13
N GLU A 17 2.21 3.96 -10.31
CA GLU A 17 2.95 4.25 -11.54
C GLU A 17 2.09 5.15 -12.43
N THR A 18 2.65 6.28 -12.87
CA THR A 18 1.97 7.19 -13.81
C THR A 18 2.54 6.98 -15.20
N ASP A 19 1.67 6.84 -16.20
CA ASP A 19 2.10 6.69 -17.59
C ASP A 19 2.75 7.99 -18.11
N ALA A 20 4.05 7.91 -18.41
CA ALA A 20 4.82 9.06 -18.90
C ALA A 20 4.28 9.63 -20.22
N GLU A 21 3.68 8.81 -21.10
CA GLU A 21 3.12 9.32 -22.34
C GLU A 21 1.88 10.19 -22.11
N VAL A 22 1.09 9.88 -21.06
CA VAL A 22 -0.06 10.72 -20.69
C VAL A 22 0.43 12.07 -20.19
N VAL A 23 1.51 12.09 -19.40
CA VAL A 23 2.11 13.31 -18.85
C VAL A 23 2.79 14.15 -19.94
N GLU A 24 3.60 13.53 -20.79
CA GLU A 24 4.42 14.23 -21.80
C GLU A 24 3.63 14.66 -23.03
N LYS A 25 2.72 13.79 -23.51
CA LYS A 25 2.00 14.01 -24.77
C LYS A 25 0.56 14.48 -24.55
N GLY A 26 0.09 14.55 -23.30
CA GLY A 26 -1.29 14.92 -22.98
C GLY A 26 -2.33 13.94 -23.54
N LEU A 27 -1.95 12.69 -23.78
CA LEU A 27 -2.84 11.69 -24.37
C LEU A 27 -3.88 11.24 -23.35
N SER A 28 -5.17 11.45 -23.63
CA SER A 28 -6.24 10.85 -22.87
C SER A 28 -6.51 9.44 -23.40
N ARG A 29 -6.25 8.42 -22.59
CA ARG A 29 -6.67 7.05 -22.85
C ARG A 29 -7.94 6.76 -22.06
N GLU A 30 -8.97 6.28 -22.73
CA GLU A 30 -10.25 6.04 -22.07
C GLU A 30 -10.36 4.59 -21.58
N LYS A 31 -10.91 4.44 -20.39
CA LYS A 31 -11.40 3.20 -19.80
C LYS A 31 -12.70 3.54 -19.09
N SER A 32 -13.71 2.67 -19.20
CA SER A 32 -15.01 3.02 -18.61
C SER A 32 -14.94 3.01 -17.09
N ASP A 33 -15.66 3.93 -16.44
CA ASP A 33 -15.81 3.97 -14.98
C ASP A 33 -16.28 2.62 -14.43
N LYS A 34 -17.14 1.93 -15.18
CA LYS A 34 -17.65 0.60 -14.82
C LYS A 34 -16.54 -0.45 -14.73
N GLU A 35 -15.57 -0.42 -15.65
CA GLU A 35 -14.42 -1.33 -15.62
C GLU A 35 -13.46 -0.96 -14.49
N ILE A 36 -13.16 0.33 -14.32
CA ILE A 36 -12.31 0.83 -13.23
C ILE A 36 -12.89 0.44 -11.87
N MET A 37 -14.18 0.70 -11.66
CA MET A 37 -14.88 0.35 -10.42
C MET A 37 -14.88 -1.16 -10.17
N ARG A 38 -15.03 -1.98 -11.22
CA ARG A 38 -14.98 -3.45 -11.09
C ARG A 38 -13.62 -3.93 -10.61
N GLU A 39 -12.53 -3.34 -11.11
CA GLU A 39 -11.17 -3.66 -10.68
C GLU A 39 -10.90 -3.20 -9.24
N ILE A 40 -11.31 -1.97 -8.89
CA ILE A 40 -11.22 -1.47 -7.51
C ILE A 40 -11.98 -2.38 -6.54
N GLN A 41 -13.20 -2.81 -6.91
CA GLN A 41 -13.98 -3.74 -6.11
C GLN A 41 -13.30 -5.10 -5.94
N ALA A 42 -12.58 -5.59 -6.95
CA ALA A 42 -11.83 -6.84 -6.85
C ALA A 42 -10.70 -6.72 -5.80
N ILE A 43 -10.00 -5.59 -5.79
CA ILE A 43 -8.95 -5.31 -4.80
C ILE A 43 -9.55 -5.16 -3.40
N MET A 44 -10.65 -4.42 -3.24
CA MET A 44 -11.33 -4.29 -1.95
C MET A 44 -11.76 -5.65 -1.38
N ARG A 45 -12.26 -6.56 -2.24
CA ARG A 45 -12.57 -7.94 -1.82
C ARG A 45 -11.33 -8.72 -1.43
N GLN A 46 -10.21 -8.54 -2.13
CA GLN A 46 -8.96 -9.19 -1.77
C GLN A 46 -8.41 -8.69 -0.44
N ILE A 47 -8.46 -7.38 -0.19
CA ILE A 47 -8.08 -6.77 1.09
C ILE A 47 -8.95 -7.34 2.21
N ALA A 48 -10.27 -7.40 2.01
CA ALA A 48 -11.16 -8.02 3.01
C ALA A 48 -10.85 -9.51 3.22
N SER A 49 -10.50 -10.24 2.16
CA SER A 49 -10.11 -11.65 2.27
C SER A 49 -8.73 -11.85 2.90
N SER A 50 -7.85 -10.84 2.92
CA SER A 50 -6.51 -11.01 3.46
C SER A 50 -6.51 -11.29 4.96
N ILE A 51 -7.55 -10.83 5.66
CA ILE A 51 -7.79 -11.10 7.07
C ILE A 51 -7.78 -12.61 7.38
N THR A 52 -8.09 -13.48 6.41
CA THR A 52 -8.12 -14.93 6.65
C THR A 52 -6.75 -15.60 6.64
N TYR A 53 -5.71 -14.93 6.14
CA TYR A 53 -4.35 -15.49 6.02
C TYR A 53 -3.25 -14.60 6.59
N LEU A 54 -3.57 -13.38 7.02
CA LEU A 54 -2.65 -12.56 7.79
C LEU A 54 -2.70 -12.98 9.28
N PRO A 55 -1.58 -12.87 10.02
CA PRO A 55 -1.56 -13.12 11.46
C PRO A 55 -2.59 -12.26 12.20
N CYS A 56 -3.16 -12.80 13.27
CA CYS A 56 -4.09 -12.07 14.13
C CYS A 56 -3.32 -11.04 14.97
N LEU A 57 -3.76 -9.79 14.95
CA LEU A 57 -3.19 -8.74 15.80
C LEU A 57 -3.91 -8.73 17.16
N ASP A 58 -3.29 -9.35 18.17
CA ASP A 58 -3.91 -9.52 19.50
C ASP A 58 -3.74 -8.30 20.43
N GLU A 59 -3.14 -7.23 19.94
CA GLU A 59 -2.90 -6.00 20.71
C GLU A 59 -3.45 -4.75 20.03
N ALA A 60 -3.62 -3.68 20.82
CA ALA A 60 -4.07 -2.40 20.31
C ALA A 60 -3.04 -1.83 19.32
N CYS A 61 -3.49 -1.58 18.10
CA CYS A 61 -2.67 -1.03 17.03
C CYS A 61 -3.06 0.41 16.69
N VAL A 62 -2.08 1.17 16.21
CA VAL A 62 -2.25 2.46 15.53
C VAL A 62 -1.80 2.32 14.08
N PHE A 63 -2.29 3.19 13.20
CA PHE A 63 -1.88 3.26 11.80
C PHE A 63 -1.26 4.61 11.49
N ASP A 64 -0.22 4.58 10.66
CA ASP A 64 0.40 5.76 10.05
C ASP A 64 0.15 5.71 8.55
N VAL A 65 0.06 6.88 7.91
CA VAL A 65 -0.03 7.01 6.45
C VAL A 65 1.24 7.67 5.95
N LEU A 66 1.99 6.96 5.11
CA LEU A 66 3.22 7.45 4.50
C LEU A 66 3.00 7.71 3.01
N ALA A 67 3.34 8.90 2.56
CA ALA A 67 3.37 9.26 1.14
C ALA A 67 4.82 9.33 0.66
N TYR A 68 5.18 8.45 -0.26
CA TYR A 68 6.48 8.49 -0.93
C TYR A 68 6.37 9.35 -2.18
N THR A 69 7.20 10.39 -2.27
CA THR A 69 7.19 11.37 -3.36
C THR A 69 8.60 11.53 -3.93
N ASP A 70 8.72 12.31 -5.01
CA ASP A 70 10.03 12.69 -5.53
C ASP A 70 10.80 13.52 -4.49
N LYS A 71 12.13 13.37 -4.48
CA LYS A 71 13.00 13.93 -3.42
C LYS A 71 13.02 15.46 -3.38
N ASP A 72 12.61 16.11 -4.46
CA ASP A 72 12.59 17.56 -4.65
C ASP A 72 11.22 18.18 -4.37
N VAL A 73 10.23 17.38 -3.95
CA VAL A 73 8.91 17.88 -3.55
C VAL A 73 9.01 18.60 -2.21
N THR A 74 8.48 19.82 -2.15
CA THR A 74 8.38 20.57 -0.89
C THR A 74 7.34 19.92 0.02
N VAL A 75 7.74 19.58 1.25
CA VAL A 75 6.84 18.99 2.25
C VAL A 75 5.78 20.03 2.67
N PRO A 76 4.48 19.76 2.48
CA PRO A 76 3.42 20.66 2.92
C PRO A 76 3.41 20.85 4.44
N PHE A 77 2.94 21.99 4.94
CA PHE A 77 2.93 22.31 6.38
C PHE A 77 2.19 21.29 7.26
N THR A 78 1.18 20.60 6.72
CA THR A 78 0.41 19.59 7.46
C THR A 78 1.07 18.21 7.49
N TRP A 79 2.23 18.06 6.84
CA TRP A 79 3.00 16.82 6.73
C TRP A 79 4.39 17.01 7.33
N ILE A 80 5.01 15.89 7.70
CA ILE A 80 6.38 15.84 8.20
C ILE A 80 7.16 14.73 7.48
N GLU A 81 8.47 14.87 7.42
CA GLU A 81 9.34 13.77 7.02
C GLU A 81 9.28 12.65 8.06
N SER A 82 9.25 11.40 7.60
CA SER A 82 9.19 10.22 8.45
C SER A 82 10.25 9.21 8.03
N ASP A 83 10.67 8.39 9.00
CA ASP A 83 11.37 7.14 8.71
C ASP A 83 10.47 6.20 7.89
N PRO A 84 11.05 5.21 7.18
CA PRO A 84 10.29 4.41 6.24
C PRO A 84 9.38 3.37 6.90
N LYS A 85 9.42 3.15 8.23
CA LYS A 85 8.62 2.12 8.93
C LYS A 85 8.74 0.74 8.28
N LEU A 86 9.97 0.24 8.14
CA LEU A 86 10.25 -1.08 7.56
C LEU A 86 10.05 -2.19 8.61
N ILE A 87 9.60 -3.35 8.14
CA ILE A 87 9.49 -4.57 8.94
C ILE A 87 10.74 -5.40 8.66
N ALA A 88 11.37 -5.97 9.70
CA ALA A 88 12.48 -6.89 9.53
C ALA A 88 11.98 -8.27 9.10
N ASN A 89 12.64 -8.88 8.10
CA ASN A 89 12.31 -10.21 7.55
C ASN A 89 10.80 -10.45 7.32
N PRO A 90 10.08 -9.56 6.62
CA PRO A 90 8.65 -9.69 6.48
C PRO A 90 8.26 -10.81 5.52
N GLN A 91 7.11 -11.41 5.77
CA GLN A 91 6.39 -12.12 4.71
C GLN A 91 5.64 -11.11 3.85
N MET A 92 5.56 -11.38 2.55
CA MET A 92 4.97 -10.46 1.58
C MET A 92 3.92 -11.16 0.71
N VAL A 93 2.76 -10.53 0.56
CA VAL A 93 1.69 -11.01 -0.32
C VAL A 93 1.34 -9.90 -1.30
N LYS A 94 1.49 -10.19 -2.59
CA LYS A 94 1.09 -9.28 -3.67
C LYS A 94 -0.38 -9.50 -4.01
N LEU A 95 -1.16 -8.42 -3.97
CA LEU A 95 -2.57 -8.41 -4.35
C LEU A 95 -2.72 -7.96 -5.81
N HIS A 96 -3.93 -8.04 -6.34
CA HIS A 96 -4.24 -7.53 -7.67
C HIS A 96 -3.95 -6.04 -7.77
N SER A 97 -3.55 -5.64 -8.97
CA SER A 97 -3.43 -4.25 -9.37
C SER A 97 -4.65 -3.80 -10.18
N PHE A 98 -4.86 -2.49 -10.24
CA PHE A 98 -5.82 -1.87 -11.16
C PHE A 98 -5.15 -0.76 -11.95
N ASP A 99 -5.73 -0.43 -13.10
CA ASP A 99 -5.19 0.58 -14.02
C ASP A 99 -6.31 1.48 -14.54
N THR A 100 -6.10 2.79 -14.53
CA THR A 100 -7.02 3.77 -15.13
C THR A 100 -6.63 4.17 -16.55
N LYS A 101 -5.58 3.55 -17.12
CA LYS A 101 -4.85 3.97 -18.33
C LYS A 101 -3.99 5.22 -18.16
N ILE A 102 -4.00 5.80 -16.97
CA ILE A 102 -3.15 6.92 -16.55
C ILE A 102 -2.29 6.50 -15.37
N HIS A 103 -2.94 5.93 -14.35
CA HIS A 103 -2.27 5.42 -13.16
C HIS A 103 -2.50 3.92 -13.04
N LYS A 104 -1.42 3.20 -12.78
CA LYS A 104 -1.44 1.80 -12.38
C LYS A 104 -1.10 1.71 -10.89
N VAL A 105 -1.93 1.01 -10.13
CA VAL A 105 -1.75 0.84 -8.68
C VAL A 105 -1.51 -0.62 -8.38
N ASP A 106 -0.30 -0.96 -7.94
CA ASP A 106 0.07 -2.27 -7.42
C ASP A 106 -0.08 -2.29 -5.89
N THR A 107 -0.67 -3.36 -5.35
CA THR A 107 -0.89 -3.52 -3.91
C THR A 107 -0.04 -4.65 -3.36
N LEU A 108 0.67 -4.39 -2.26
CA LEU A 108 1.52 -5.35 -1.56
C LEU A 108 1.34 -5.19 -0.05
N VAL A 109 0.99 -6.27 0.64
CA VAL A 109 1.03 -6.30 2.11
C VAL A 109 2.30 -7.00 2.57
N SER A 110 3.02 -6.37 3.48
CA SER A 110 4.15 -6.95 4.20
C SER A 110 3.75 -7.06 5.66
N TYR A 111 3.96 -8.22 6.27
CA TYR A 111 3.60 -8.45 7.67
C TYR A 111 4.72 -9.23 8.38
N LYS A 112 4.79 -9.02 9.69
CA LYS A 112 5.71 -9.74 10.56
C LYS A 112 5.25 -11.19 10.70
N ASN A 113 6.18 -12.14 10.60
CA ASN A 113 5.90 -13.55 10.84
C ASN A 113 6.39 -13.92 12.25
N ASP A 114 5.47 -14.06 13.20
CA ASP A 114 5.80 -14.36 14.59
C ASP A 114 6.35 -15.78 14.77
N GLU A 115 6.12 -16.70 13.81
CA GLU A 115 6.61 -18.09 13.88
C GLU A 115 8.15 -18.21 13.80
N TRP A 116 8.87 -17.16 13.40
CA TRP A 116 10.35 -17.16 13.39
C TRP A 116 10.98 -16.64 14.69
N ASP A 117 10.24 -15.95 15.54
CA ASP A 117 10.76 -15.44 16.82
C ASP A 117 10.81 -16.53 17.91
N GLU A 118 10.24 -17.72 17.65
CA GLU A 118 10.25 -18.90 18.55
C GLU A 118 11.41 -19.88 18.29
N GLN A 119 12.46 -19.51 17.54
CA GLN A 119 13.58 -20.40 17.18
C GLN A 119 14.96 -19.92 17.65
#